data_AF-A0A6I7NP07-F1
#
_entry.id   AF-A0A6I7NP07-F1
#
_cell.length_a   1.000
_cell.length_b   1.000
_cell.length_c   1.000
_cell.angle_alpha   90.00
_cell.angle_beta   90.00
_cell.angle_gamma   90.00
#
_symmetry.space_group_name_H-M   'P 1'
#
loop_
_entity.id
_entity.type
_entity.pdbx_description
1 polymer ?
#
loop_
_entity_poly.entity_id
_entity_poly.type
_entity_poly.pdbx_seq_one_letter_code
_entity_poly.pdbx_strand_id
1 'polypeptide(L)'
;MNIEIFLGVGMFTAVVLTLVAVILAARSKLVASGDITIEINGERTITVPAGGKLLNTLSDNGIFLSSACGGGGTCAQCKCIVEEGGGSMLPTEETHFTKREAREGWRLSCQAPVKADMKIEVPEEVFGVKKWECTVESNPNVATFIKELTLKLPEGENVDFRAGGYVQLECPPHTVHYKDFDIQPEFHGDWDKFDVWRYVSKVDETVIRAYSMANYPEEQGVVKFNIRVATPPPGRDDLPPGKMSSWVFGLKPGDKGVVVYGPFGEFFAKETDAE
;
A
#
# COMPACT_ATOMS: atom_id res chain seq x y z
N MET A 1 -10.24 -32.88 -54.91
CA MET A 1 -9.09 -32.40 -54.12
C MET A 1 -9.49 -31.35 -53.08
N ASN A 2 -10.33 -30.35 -53.39
CA ASN A 2 -10.74 -29.34 -52.40
C ASN A 2 -11.66 -29.87 -51.28
N ILE A 3 -12.63 -30.75 -51.57
CA ILE A 3 -13.62 -31.25 -50.58
C ILE A 3 -12.98 -32.04 -49.43
N GLU A 4 -12.00 -32.91 -49.72
CA GLU A 4 -11.36 -33.71 -48.66
C GLU A 4 -10.48 -32.85 -47.74
N ILE A 5 -9.86 -31.80 -48.29
CA ILE A 5 -9.11 -30.83 -47.49
C ILE A 5 -10.06 -30.06 -46.56
N PHE A 6 -11.22 -29.59 -47.07
CA PHE A 6 -12.21 -28.90 -46.25
C PHE A 6 -12.82 -29.81 -45.17
N LEU A 7 -13.10 -31.08 -45.48
CA LEU A 7 -13.58 -32.07 -44.50
C LEU A 7 -12.53 -32.37 -43.43
N GLY A 8 -11.27 -32.55 -43.82
CA GLY A 8 -10.17 -32.81 -42.89
C GLY A 8 -9.91 -31.63 -41.95
N VAL A 9 -9.87 -30.40 -42.49
CA VAL A 9 -9.73 -29.17 -41.69
C VAL A 9 -10.93 -29.00 -40.76
N GLY A 10 -12.15 -29.18 -41.27
CA GLY A 10 -13.37 -29.07 -40.46
C GLY A 10 -13.42 -30.07 -39.30
N MET A 11 -13.07 -31.33 -39.55
CA MET A 11 -13.00 -32.35 -38.51
C MET A 11 -11.94 -32.01 -37.46
N PHE A 12 -10.74 -31.60 -37.89
CA PHE A 12 -9.66 -31.23 -36.96
C PHE A 12 -10.06 -30.04 -36.09
N THR A 13 -10.63 -28.99 -36.69
CA THR A 13 -11.12 -27.82 -35.95
C THR A 13 -12.24 -28.20 -34.97
N ALA A 14 -13.18 -29.08 -35.36
CA ALA A 14 -14.24 -29.53 -34.48
C ALA A 14 -13.72 -30.31 -33.27
N VAL A 15 -12.72 -31.18 -33.46
CA VAL A 15 -12.06 -31.92 -32.36
C VAL A 15 -11.37 -30.95 -31.41
N VAL A 16 -10.62 -29.97 -31.92
CA VAL A 16 -9.93 -28.97 -31.10
C VAL A 16 -10.95 -28.11 -30.32
N LEU A 17 -12.01 -27.63 -30.97
CA LEU A 17 -13.06 -26.86 -30.30
C LEU A 17 -13.78 -27.66 -29.22
N THR A 18 -14.04 -28.95 -29.48
CA THR A 18 -14.66 -29.85 -28.51
C THR A 18 -13.75 -30.04 -27.30
N LEU A 19 -12.45 -30.26 -27.51
CA LEU A 19 -11.47 -30.38 -26.43
C LEU A 19 -11.40 -29.09 -25.59
N VAL A 20 -11.36 -27.93 -26.25
CA VAL A 20 -11.37 -26.63 -25.57
C VAL A 20 -12.65 -26.45 -24.76
N ALA A 21 -13.82 -26.81 -25.30
CA ALA A 21 -15.09 -26.73 -24.59
C ALA A 21 -15.12 -27.63 -23.35
N VAL A 22 -14.59 -28.85 -23.44
CA VAL A 22 -14.47 -29.77 -22.29
C VAL A 22 -13.54 -29.20 -21.21
N ILE A 23 -12.40 -28.63 -21.60
CA ILE A 23 -11.46 -27.99 -20.66
C ILE A 23 -12.10 -26.79 -19.96
N LEU A 24 -12.82 -25.93 -20.70
CA LEU A 24 -13.52 -24.78 -20.13
C LEU A 24 -14.65 -25.19 -19.18
N ALA A 25 -15.43 -26.21 -19.54
CA ALA A 25 -16.48 -26.76 -18.69
C ALA A 25 -15.91 -27.34 -17.38
N ALA A 26 -14.83 -28.13 -17.48
CA ALA A 26 -14.12 -28.65 -16.30
C ALA A 26 -13.58 -27.52 -15.41
N ARG A 27 -12.96 -26.49 -16.00
CA ARG A 27 -12.46 -25.32 -15.28
C ARG A 27 -13.59 -24.58 -14.56
N SER A 28 -14.73 -24.36 -15.21
CA SER A 28 -15.88 -23.64 -14.63
C SER A 28 -16.48 -24.31 -13.39
N LYS A 29 -16.36 -25.65 -13.28
CA LYS A 29 -16.85 -26.40 -12.13
C LYS A 29 -15.81 -26.62 -11.04
N LEU A 30 -14.53 -26.71 -11.42
CA LEU A 30 -13.43 -27.03 -10.49
C LEU A 30 -12.75 -25.80 -9.90
N VAL A 31 -12.88 -24.63 -10.54
CA VAL A 31 -12.36 -23.36 -10.03
C VAL A 31 -13.53 -22.57 -9.46
N ALA A 32 -13.54 -22.39 -8.14
CA ALA A 32 -14.45 -21.47 -7.46
C ALA A 32 -14.28 -20.07 -8.08
N SER A 33 -15.23 -19.72 -8.93
CA SER A 33 -15.29 -18.45 -9.68
C SER A 33 -16.60 -17.72 -9.36
N GLY A 34 -17.08 -17.93 -8.14
CA GLY A 34 -18.24 -17.24 -7.57
C GLY A 34 -17.81 -16.19 -6.54
N ASP A 35 -18.81 -15.49 -6.03
CA ASP A 35 -18.61 -14.59 -4.90
C ASP A 35 -18.34 -15.40 -3.63
N ILE A 36 -17.39 -14.89 -2.85
CA ILE A 36 -16.88 -15.46 -1.61
C ILE A 36 -17.31 -14.55 -0.47
N THR A 37 -17.62 -15.16 0.67
CA THR A 37 -17.97 -14.46 1.88
C THR A 37 -16.76 -14.41 2.82
N ILE A 38 -16.39 -13.21 3.27
CA ILE A 38 -15.37 -13.01 4.29
C ILE A 38 -16.06 -12.44 5.53
N GLU A 39 -15.99 -13.19 6.63
CA GLU A 39 -16.45 -12.75 7.95
C GLU A 39 -15.26 -12.18 8.73
N ILE A 40 -15.44 -10.98 9.29
CA ILE A 40 -14.40 -10.18 9.91
C ILE A 40 -14.82 -9.90 11.35
N ASN A 41 -14.04 -10.39 12.31
CA ASN A 41 -14.26 -10.26 13.76
C ASN A 41 -15.66 -10.73 14.23
N GLY A 42 -16.37 -11.55 13.46
CA GLY A 42 -17.74 -11.99 13.77
C GLY A 42 -18.82 -10.89 13.67
N GLU A 43 -18.45 -9.67 13.27
CA GLU A 43 -19.37 -8.51 13.24
C GLU A 43 -19.70 -8.07 11.83
N ARG A 44 -18.72 -8.12 10.92
CA ARG A 44 -18.84 -7.59 9.57
C ARG A 44 -18.62 -8.69 8.53
N THR A 45 -19.54 -8.80 7.60
CA THR A 45 -19.46 -9.75 6.50
C THR A 45 -19.40 -9.01 5.17
N ILE A 46 -18.40 -9.33 4.35
CA ILE A 46 -18.25 -8.78 3.00
C ILE A 46 -18.35 -9.89 1.95
N THR A 47 -18.96 -9.56 0.82
CA THR A 47 -19.10 -10.47 -0.32
C THR A 47 -18.25 -9.94 -1.46
N VAL A 48 -17.29 -10.74 -1.91
CA VAL A 48 -16.23 -10.31 -2.83
C VAL A 48 -15.96 -11.38 -3.89
N PRO A 49 -15.58 -11.02 -5.12
CA PRO A 49 -15.28 -12.00 -6.15
C PRO A 49 -14.06 -12.84 -5.76
N ALA A 50 -14.11 -14.14 -6.07
CA ALA A 50 -12.98 -15.03 -5.85
C ALA A 50 -11.73 -14.57 -6.62
N GLY A 51 -10.61 -14.47 -5.90
CA GLY A 51 -9.32 -14.07 -6.45
C GLY A 51 -8.67 -12.90 -5.71
N GLY A 52 -7.45 -12.56 -6.11
CA GLY A 52 -6.69 -11.48 -5.49
C GLY A 52 -6.04 -11.85 -4.15
N LYS A 53 -5.64 -10.81 -3.43
CA LYS A 53 -4.95 -10.88 -2.13
C LYS A 53 -5.83 -10.23 -1.08
N LEU A 54 -5.87 -10.80 0.11
CA LEU A 54 -6.76 -10.37 1.19
C LEU A 54 -6.58 -8.88 1.53
N LEU A 55 -5.35 -8.37 1.56
CA LEU A 55 -5.08 -6.94 1.82
C LEU A 55 -5.85 -5.99 0.88
N ASN A 56 -5.81 -6.27 -0.43
CA ASN A 56 -6.45 -5.42 -1.42
C ASN A 56 -7.97 -5.54 -1.32
N THR A 57 -8.47 -6.77 -1.18
CA THR A 57 -9.90 -7.05 -1.00
C THR A 57 -10.48 -6.35 0.23
N LEU A 58 -9.75 -6.30 1.34
CA LEU A 58 -10.15 -5.56 2.54
C LEU A 58 -10.12 -4.05 2.29
N SER A 59 -9.07 -3.54 1.66
CA SER A 59 -8.91 -2.11 1.35
C SER A 59 -10.03 -1.59 0.45
N ASP A 60 -10.42 -2.38 -0.57
CA ASP A 60 -11.52 -2.05 -1.49
C ASP A 60 -12.88 -1.99 -0.79
N ASN A 61 -13.02 -2.67 0.37
CA ASN A 61 -14.22 -2.67 1.21
C ASN A 61 -14.11 -1.70 2.41
N GLY A 62 -13.12 -0.81 2.40
CA GLY A 62 -12.93 0.22 3.43
C GLY A 62 -12.34 -0.32 4.74
N ILE A 63 -11.59 -1.42 4.68
CA ILE A 63 -10.87 -2.01 5.82
C ILE A 63 -9.38 -1.96 5.50
N PHE A 64 -8.69 -0.99 6.07
CA PHE A 64 -7.31 -0.67 5.70
C PHE A 64 -6.32 -1.24 6.71
N LEU A 65 -5.72 -2.39 6.40
CA LEU A 65 -4.63 -2.93 7.21
C LEU A 65 -3.34 -2.16 6.97
N SER A 66 -2.53 -2.01 8.01
CA SER A 66 -1.22 -1.37 7.91
C SER A 66 -0.32 -2.15 6.94
N SER A 67 0.15 -1.48 5.88
CA SER A 67 1.00 -2.13 4.86
C SER A 67 2.06 -1.16 4.34
N ALA A 68 3.17 -1.04 5.06
CA ALA A 68 4.25 -0.13 4.66
C ALA A 68 4.96 -0.55 3.35
N CYS A 69 4.89 -1.85 3.00
CA CYS A 69 5.51 -2.40 1.80
C CYS A 69 4.59 -2.43 0.57
N GLY A 70 3.34 -1.97 0.66
CA GLY A 70 2.38 -2.03 -0.46
C GLY A 70 2.04 -3.45 -0.90
N GLY A 71 2.11 -4.42 0.02
CA GLY A 71 1.76 -5.82 -0.25
C GLY A 71 2.88 -6.73 -0.74
N GLY A 72 4.14 -6.27 -0.71
CA GLY A 72 5.31 -7.08 -1.05
C GLY A 72 5.67 -8.20 -0.06
N GLY A 73 4.97 -8.32 1.07
CA GLY A 73 5.19 -9.40 2.05
C GLY A 73 6.47 -9.26 2.89
N THR A 74 7.11 -8.10 2.92
CA THR A 74 8.42 -7.90 3.59
C THR A 74 8.36 -7.14 4.90
N CYS A 75 7.31 -6.33 5.13
CA CYS A 75 7.21 -5.48 6.34
C CYS A 75 6.54 -6.15 7.54
N ALA A 76 5.81 -7.25 7.31
CA ALA A 76 5.03 -7.94 8.32
C ALA A 76 4.07 -7.07 9.16
N GLN A 77 3.59 -5.94 8.62
CA GLN A 77 2.64 -5.06 9.31
C GLN A 77 1.19 -5.49 9.09
N CYS A 78 0.89 -6.07 7.93
CA CYS A 78 -0.47 -6.41 7.53
C CYS A 78 -0.96 -7.74 8.13
N LYS A 79 -0.64 -7.97 9.40
CA LYS A 79 -0.96 -9.20 10.12
C LYS A 79 -2.46 -9.30 10.36
N CYS A 80 -2.99 -10.50 10.18
CA CYS A 80 -4.35 -10.87 10.55
C CYS A 80 -4.33 -12.32 11.02
N ILE A 81 -5.35 -12.74 11.74
CA ILE A 81 -5.57 -14.14 12.07
C ILE A 81 -6.61 -14.68 11.07
N VAL A 82 -6.35 -15.86 10.51
CA VAL A 82 -7.29 -16.58 9.66
C VAL A 82 -7.72 -17.82 10.41
N GLU A 83 -8.97 -17.83 10.88
CA GLU A 83 -9.54 -18.96 11.62
C GLU A 83 -9.98 -20.07 10.67
N GLU A 84 -10.66 -19.68 9.57
CA GLU A 84 -11.19 -20.59 8.56
C GLU A 84 -10.87 -20.05 7.17
N GLY A 85 -10.57 -20.94 6.22
CA GLY A 85 -10.24 -20.57 4.84
C GLY A 85 -8.77 -20.14 4.65
N GLY A 86 -8.47 -19.38 3.58
CA GLY A 86 -7.14 -18.78 3.33
C GLY A 86 -6.00 -19.72 2.95
N GLY A 87 -6.23 -21.04 2.94
CA GLY A 87 -5.24 -22.05 2.53
C GLY A 87 -4.03 -22.13 3.45
N SER A 88 -2.97 -22.85 3.02
CA SER A 88 -1.74 -22.96 3.80
C SER A 88 -0.92 -21.67 3.78
N MET A 89 -0.13 -21.46 4.83
CA MET A 89 0.87 -20.39 4.90
C MET A 89 1.86 -20.53 3.73
N LEU A 90 2.17 -19.42 3.07
CA LEU A 90 3.16 -19.40 2.00
C LEU A 90 4.57 -19.23 2.59
N PRO A 91 5.63 -19.72 1.93
CA PRO A 91 7.01 -19.53 2.39
C PRO A 91 7.43 -18.06 2.57
N THR A 92 6.77 -17.15 1.85
CA THR A 92 6.98 -15.70 2.00
C THR A 92 6.47 -15.15 3.33
N GLU A 93 5.56 -15.86 3.99
CA GLU A 93 4.98 -15.49 5.29
C GLU A 93 5.70 -16.19 6.44
N GLU A 94 6.15 -17.43 6.25
CA GLU A 94 6.70 -18.30 7.30
C GLU A 94 7.89 -17.68 8.06
N THR A 95 8.70 -16.87 7.40
CA THR A 95 9.87 -16.22 8.02
C THR A 95 9.49 -15.15 9.04
N HIS A 96 8.25 -14.65 9.00
CA HIS A 96 7.77 -13.57 9.85
C HIS A 96 7.00 -14.06 11.09
N PHE A 97 6.70 -15.36 11.18
CA PHE A 97 5.93 -15.94 12.27
C PHE A 97 6.64 -17.11 12.93
N THR A 98 6.44 -17.24 14.23
CA THR A 98 6.85 -18.43 14.99
C THR A 98 5.90 -19.61 14.68
N LYS A 99 6.36 -20.83 14.95
CA LYS A 99 5.52 -22.04 14.84
C LYS A 99 4.28 -22.04 15.76
N ARG A 100 4.25 -21.16 16.77
CA ARG A 100 3.10 -20.98 17.65
C ARG A 100 2.09 -20.06 16.98
N GLU A 101 2.53 -18.89 16.51
CA GLU A 101 1.69 -17.94 15.79
C GLU A 101 1.09 -18.57 14.51
N ALA A 102 1.89 -19.34 13.75
CA ALA A 102 1.37 -20.07 12.59
C ALA A 102 0.27 -21.09 12.94
N ARG A 103 0.28 -21.66 14.16
CA ARG A 103 -0.76 -22.57 14.66
C ARG A 103 -1.99 -21.83 15.18
N GLU A 104 -1.81 -20.62 15.67
CA GLU A 104 -2.87 -19.70 16.07
C GLU A 104 -3.55 -19.04 14.85
N GLY A 105 -3.08 -19.32 13.63
CA GLY A 105 -3.70 -18.83 12.39
C GLY A 105 -3.19 -17.48 11.90
N TRP A 106 -2.07 -16.98 12.45
CA TRP A 106 -1.48 -15.72 12.00
C TRP A 106 -1.02 -15.79 10.54
N ARG A 107 -1.37 -14.77 9.75
CA ARG A 107 -1.07 -14.67 8.31
C ARG A 107 -0.73 -13.24 7.92
N LEU A 108 -0.06 -13.08 6.78
CA LEU A 108 0.07 -11.78 6.13
C LEU A 108 -1.07 -11.62 5.13
N SER A 109 -2.00 -10.71 5.41
CA SER A 109 -3.14 -10.42 4.51
C SER A 109 -2.70 -10.09 3.08
N CYS A 110 -1.53 -9.48 2.87
CA CYS A 110 -1.04 -9.21 1.52
C CYS A 110 -0.62 -10.45 0.72
N GLN A 111 -0.28 -11.54 1.40
CA GLN A 111 0.13 -12.79 0.77
C GLN A 111 -0.98 -13.83 0.74
N ALA A 112 -1.91 -13.78 1.70
CA ALA A 112 -3.07 -14.67 1.80
C ALA A 112 -4.01 -14.52 0.57
N PRO A 113 -4.22 -15.59 -0.22
CA PRO A 113 -5.11 -15.57 -1.36
C PRO A 113 -6.58 -15.80 -0.96
N VAL A 114 -7.49 -15.01 -1.52
CA VAL A 114 -8.95 -15.15 -1.30
C VAL A 114 -9.51 -16.12 -2.35
N LYS A 115 -9.66 -17.41 -2.00
CA LYS A 115 -10.11 -18.47 -2.93
C LYS A 115 -11.30 -19.30 -2.46
N ALA A 116 -11.61 -19.25 -1.17
CA ALA A 116 -12.78 -19.87 -0.55
C ALA A 116 -13.29 -18.93 0.54
N ASP A 117 -14.48 -19.19 1.09
CA ASP A 117 -15.01 -18.44 2.22
C ASP A 117 -14.02 -18.44 3.38
N MET A 118 -13.90 -17.27 4.04
CA MET A 118 -12.88 -17.05 5.06
C MET A 118 -13.48 -16.42 6.30
N LYS A 119 -12.98 -16.81 7.46
CA LYS A 119 -13.16 -16.09 8.71
C LYS A 119 -11.83 -15.54 9.17
N ILE A 120 -11.80 -14.24 9.39
CA ILE A 120 -10.58 -13.53 9.76
C ILE A 120 -10.82 -12.65 10.99
N GLU A 121 -9.75 -12.47 11.75
CA GLU A 121 -9.67 -11.51 12.84
C GLU A 121 -8.60 -10.47 12.50
N VAL A 122 -8.98 -9.20 12.59
CA VAL A 122 -8.13 -8.03 12.37
C VAL A 122 -8.17 -7.13 13.61
N PRO A 123 -7.09 -6.38 13.89
CA PRO A 123 -7.10 -5.44 15.01
C PRO A 123 -8.26 -4.43 14.89
N GLU A 124 -8.96 -4.13 15.98
CA GLU A 124 -10.10 -3.21 15.98
C GLU A 124 -9.74 -1.80 15.48
N GLU A 125 -8.49 -1.38 15.69
CA GLU A 125 -7.94 -0.10 15.22
C GLU A 125 -8.12 0.10 13.71
N VAL A 126 -8.20 -0.99 12.94
CA VAL A 126 -8.38 -0.99 11.49
C VAL A 126 -9.74 -0.40 11.07
N PHE A 127 -10.77 -0.50 11.92
CA PHE A 127 -12.09 0.06 11.62
C PHE A 127 -12.16 1.58 11.76
N GLY A 128 -11.20 2.20 12.45
CA GLY A 128 -11.09 3.66 12.58
C GLY A 128 -10.33 4.34 11.44
N VAL A 129 -9.73 3.57 10.53
CA VAL A 129 -8.88 4.10 9.47
C VAL A 129 -9.73 4.76 8.39
N LYS A 130 -9.45 6.04 8.12
CA LYS A 130 -10.08 6.81 7.06
C LYS A 130 -9.10 7.12 5.93
N LYS A 131 -9.68 7.44 4.78
CA LYS A 131 -9.00 7.98 3.61
C LYS A 131 -9.34 9.47 3.50
N TRP A 132 -8.31 10.32 3.46
CA TRP A 132 -8.47 11.76 3.24
C TRP A 132 -7.79 12.19 1.95
N GLU A 133 -8.43 13.10 1.22
CA GLU A 133 -7.82 13.84 0.13
C GLU A 133 -7.42 15.22 0.63
N CYS A 134 -6.12 15.40 0.85
CA CYS A 134 -5.58 16.62 1.44
C CYS A 134 -5.10 17.61 0.37
N THR A 135 -4.97 18.87 0.80
CA THR A 135 -4.33 19.94 0.02
C THR A 135 -3.01 20.33 0.68
N VAL A 136 -1.96 20.54 -0.11
CA VAL A 136 -0.66 21.00 0.40
C VAL A 136 -0.79 22.45 0.85
N GLU A 137 -0.61 22.69 2.15
CA GLU A 137 -0.59 24.03 2.73
C GLU A 137 0.81 24.65 2.61
N SER A 138 1.84 23.90 2.99
CA SER A 138 3.24 24.32 2.92
C SER A 138 4.18 23.13 2.77
N ASN A 139 5.36 23.38 2.20
CA ASN A 139 6.41 22.38 2.03
C ASN A 139 7.85 22.96 2.13
N PRO A 140 8.17 23.80 3.14
CA PRO A 140 9.49 24.40 3.28
C PRO A 140 10.57 23.38 3.67
N ASN A 141 11.84 23.63 3.32
CA ASN A 141 12.94 22.91 3.96
C ASN A 141 13.10 23.35 5.41
N VAL A 142 13.31 22.37 6.29
CA VAL A 142 13.74 22.55 7.68
C VAL A 142 15.19 22.13 7.88
N ALA A 143 15.75 21.39 6.93
CA ALA A 143 17.18 21.07 6.83
C ALA A 143 17.56 20.85 5.36
N THR A 144 18.86 20.70 5.09
CA THR A 144 19.41 20.46 3.74
C THR A 144 18.66 19.40 2.95
N PHE A 145 18.31 18.28 3.59
CA PHE A 145 17.64 17.15 2.96
C PHE A 145 16.28 16.82 3.55
N ILE A 146 15.67 17.72 4.34
CA ILE A 146 14.39 17.49 5.02
C ILE A 146 13.44 18.65 4.75
N LYS A 147 12.24 18.32 4.28
CA LYS A 147 11.12 19.25 4.18
C LYS A 147 10.04 18.93 5.21
N GLU A 148 9.42 19.97 5.73
CA GLU A 148 8.21 19.85 6.54
C GLU A 148 6.99 19.99 5.61
N LEU A 149 6.37 18.86 5.27
CA LEU A 149 5.14 18.85 4.49
C LEU A 149 3.96 19.07 5.44
N THR A 150 3.21 20.15 5.24
CA THR A 150 1.95 20.39 5.94
C THR A 150 0.79 20.19 4.99
N LEU A 151 -0.07 19.23 5.32
CA LEU A 151 -1.27 18.90 4.58
C LEU A 151 -2.49 19.38 5.34
N LYS A 152 -3.36 20.14 4.65
CA LYS A 152 -4.66 20.54 5.15
C LYS A 152 -5.69 19.46 4.85
N LEU A 153 -6.39 19.01 5.89
CA LEU A 153 -7.48 18.05 5.79
C LEU A 153 -8.74 18.72 5.20
N PRO A 154 -9.67 17.94 4.62
CA PRO A 154 -10.99 18.44 4.26
C PRO A 154 -11.71 19.12 5.44
N GLU A 155 -12.55 20.11 5.16
CA GLU A 155 -13.27 20.85 6.21
C GLU A 155 -14.11 19.92 7.09
N GLY A 156 -13.92 20.02 8.42
CA GLY A 156 -14.65 19.23 9.41
C GLY A 156 -14.07 17.85 9.70
N GLU A 157 -13.03 17.41 8.99
CA GLU A 157 -12.31 16.18 9.31
C GLU A 157 -11.11 16.46 10.22
N ASN A 158 -10.90 15.59 11.20
CA ASN A 158 -9.72 15.57 12.03
C ASN A 158 -9.18 14.14 12.11
N VAL A 159 -7.86 14.00 12.18
CA VAL A 159 -7.24 12.70 12.41
C VAL A 159 -7.25 12.48 13.93
N ASP A 160 -8.02 11.51 14.39
CA ASP A 160 -8.02 11.10 15.80
C ASP A 160 -6.86 10.13 16.04
N PHE A 161 -5.65 10.67 16.22
CA PHE A 161 -4.44 9.88 16.43
C PHE A 161 -3.84 10.10 17.82
N ARG A 162 -3.06 9.11 18.27
CA ARG A 162 -2.21 9.23 19.44
C ARG A 162 -0.78 9.56 19.01
N ALA A 163 -0.09 10.38 19.79
CA ALA A 163 1.30 10.74 19.52
C ALA A 163 2.17 9.48 19.37
N GLY A 164 2.99 9.46 18.32
CA GLY A 164 3.77 8.29 17.90
C GLY A 164 3.11 7.41 16.84
N GLY A 165 1.86 7.74 16.46
CA GLY A 165 1.22 7.18 15.26
C GLY A 165 1.87 7.62 13.95
N TYR A 166 1.50 6.92 12.87
CA TYR A 166 1.87 7.22 11.50
C TYR A 166 0.66 7.12 10.57
N VAL A 167 0.77 7.72 9.40
CA VAL A 167 -0.19 7.58 8.29
C VAL A 167 0.56 7.10 7.06
N GLN A 168 -0.18 6.70 6.03
CA GLN A 168 0.38 6.33 4.75
C GLN A 168 0.00 7.34 3.69
N LEU A 169 1.00 7.86 2.98
CA LEU A 169 0.81 8.70 1.81
C LEU A 169 0.72 7.82 0.56
N GLU A 170 -0.20 8.18 -0.34
CA GLU A 170 -0.23 7.64 -1.71
C GLU A 170 0.45 8.62 -2.66
N CYS A 171 1.29 8.08 -3.52
CA CYS A 171 1.97 8.82 -4.56
C CYS A 171 1.54 8.24 -5.91
N PRO A 172 0.86 9.03 -6.76
CA PRO A 172 0.47 8.60 -8.08
C PRO A 172 1.70 8.48 -9.01
N PRO A 173 1.54 7.85 -10.19
CA PRO A 173 2.56 7.86 -11.23
C PRO A 173 3.01 9.29 -11.55
N HIS A 174 4.32 9.51 -11.58
CA HIS A 174 4.90 10.83 -11.77
C HIS A 174 6.28 10.77 -12.41
N THR A 175 6.72 11.92 -12.92
CA THR A 175 8.12 12.18 -13.25
C THR A 175 8.47 13.54 -12.68
N VAL A 176 9.41 13.57 -11.74
CA VAL A 176 9.86 14.80 -11.08
C VAL A 176 11.36 14.96 -11.23
N HIS A 177 11.79 16.18 -11.51
CA HIS A 177 13.20 16.53 -11.63
C HIS A 177 13.64 17.31 -10.39
N TYR A 178 14.78 16.96 -9.83
CA TYR A 178 15.27 17.57 -8.59
C TYR A 178 15.60 19.06 -8.77
N LYS A 179 16.04 19.46 -9.97
CA LYS A 179 16.24 20.86 -10.37
C LYS A 179 14.99 21.75 -10.26
N ASP A 180 13.78 21.16 -10.24
CA ASP A 180 12.52 21.90 -10.18
C ASP A 180 12.02 22.04 -8.73
N PHE A 181 12.74 21.47 -7.75
CA PHE A 181 12.40 21.56 -6.34
C PHE A 181 12.66 22.95 -5.79
N ASP A 182 11.72 23.45 -5.00
CA ASP A 182 11.86 24.73 -4.30
C ASP A 182 12.68 24.52 -3.02
N ILE A 183 14.00 24.69 -3.11
CA ILE A 183 14.93 24.56 -1.98
C ILE A 183 15.42 25.97 -1.61
N GLN A 184 15.36 26.35 -0.34
CA GLN A 184 15.82 27.66 0.09
C GLN A 184 17.35 27.82 -0.10
N PRO A 185 17.85 29.02 -0.46
CA PRO A 185 19.26 29.25 -0.80
C PRO A 185 20.27 28.81 0.27
N GLU A 186 19.90 28.92 1.55
CA GLU A 186 20.73 28.48 2.68
C GLU A 186 21.04 26.97 2.67
N PHE A 187 20.23 26.17 2.00
CA PHE A 187 20.38 24.72 1.89
C PHE A 187 21.06 24.26 0.59
N HIS A 188 21.42 25.17 -0.32
CA HIS A 188 21.99 24.81 -1.62
C HIS A 188 23.41 24.24 -1.54
N GLY A 189 24.17 24.54 -0.47
CA GLY A 189 25.59 24.20 -0.39
C GLY A 189 25.93 22.74 -0.71
N ASP A 190 25.24 21.78 -0.10
CA ASP A 190 25.45 20.36 -0.41
C ASP A 190 24.78 19.93 -1.72
N TRP A 191 23.66 20.55 -2.09
CA TRP A 191 22.97 20.24 -3.36
C TRP A 191 23.85 20.58 -4.56
N ASP A 192 24.54 21.72 -4.53
CA ASP A 192 25.48 22.15 -5.56
C ASP A 192 26.76 21.31 -5.52
N LYS A 193 27.32 21.11 -4.32
CA LYS A 193 28.58 20.38 -4.14
C LYS A 193 28.52 18.94 -4.65
N PHE A 194 27.39 18.27 -4.42
CA PHE A 194 27.19 16.88 -4.84
C PHE A 194 26.37 16.74 -6.12
N ASP A 195 26.01 17.87 -6.76
CA ASP A 195 25.17 17.93 -7.95
C ASP A 195 23.90 17.08 -7.79
N VAL A 196 23.19 17.27 -6.68
CA VAL A 196 21.96 16.53 -6.34
C VAL A 196 20.83 16.88 -7.31
N TRP A 197 20.90 18.05 -7.93
CA TRP A 197 19.97 18.55 -8.94
C TRP A 197 19.83 17.65 -10.17
N ARG A 198 20.85 16.83 -10.47
CA ARG A 198 20.87 15.92 -11.62
C ARG A 198 19.80 14.83 -11.58
N TYR A 199 19.31 14.48 -10.40
CA TYR A 199 18.46 13.32 -10.23
C TYR A 199 17.05 13.54 -10.78
N VAL A 200 16.49 12.45 -11.31
CA VAL A 200 15.11 12.40 -11.83
C VAL A 200 14.45 11.15 -11.26
N SER A 201 13.30 11.32 -10.62
CA SER A 201 12.48 10.20 -10.16
C SER A 201 11.33 10.00 -11.13
N LYS A 202 11.30 8.83 -11.79
CA LYS A 202 10.21 8.40 -12.64
C LYS A 202 9.56 7.16 -12.03
N VAL A 203 8.25 7.23 -11.85
CA VAL A 203 7.46 6.15 -11.24
C VAL A 203 6.20 5.97 -12.08
N ASP A 204 6.01 4.77 -12.61
CA ASP A 204 4.90 4.46 -13.50
C ASP A 204 3.68 3.84 -12.77
N GLU A 205 3.83 3.54 -11.48
CA GLU A 205 2.83 2.87 -10.66
C GLU A 205 2.53 3.68 -9.39
N THR A 206 1.31 3.54 -8.86
CA THR A 206 0.95 4.12 -7.57
C THR A 206 1.77 3.46 -6.45
N VAL A 207 2.37 4.27 -5.58
CA VAL A 207 3.18 3.78 -4.45
C VAL A 207 2.68 4.35 -3.13
N ILE A 208 2.63 3.50 -2.11
CA ILE A 208 2.21 3.88 -0.75
C ILE A 208 3.42 3.82 0.19
N ARG A 209 3.58 4.81 1.07
CA ARG A 209 4.64 4.80 2.10
C ARG A 209 4.14 5.39 3.41
N ALA A 210 4.62 4.83 4.51
CA ALA A 210 4.33 5.29 5.86
C ALA A 210 5.20 6.50 6.25
N TYR A 211 4.59 7.50 6.87
CA TYR A 211 5.25 8.65 7.49
C TYR A 211 4.61 8.95 8.84
N SER A 212 5.46 9.17 9.85
CA SER A 212 5.03 9.57 11.19
C SER A 212 4.49 11.00 11.19
N MET A 213 3.43 11.23 11.96
CA MET A 213 2.91 12.58 12.18
C MET A 213 3.88 13.36 13.06
N ALA A 214 4.22 14.57 12.62
CA ALA A 214 5.03 15.52 13.38
C ALA A 214 4.19 16.45 14.26
N ASN A 215 2.90 16.64 13.94
CA ASN A 215 1.97 17.38 14.78
C ASN A 215 1.48 16.55 15.97
N TYR A 216 1.03 17.23 17.03
CA TYR A 216 0.37 16.60 18.18
C TYR A 216 -1.16 16.60 17.97
N PRO A 217 -1.93 15.75 18.67
CA PRO A 217 -3.35 15.50 18.36
C PRO A 217 -4.28 16.72 18.44
N GLU A 218 -3.92 17.78 19.18
CA GLU A 218 -4.76 18.99 19.28
C GLU A 218 -4.47 20.02 18.17
N GLU A 219 -3.46 19.81 17.31
CA GLU A 219 -3.30 20.60 16.08
C GLU A 219 -4.31 20.10 15.03
N GLN A 220 -5.55 20.55 15.17
CA GLN A 220 -6.67 20.08 14.34
C GLN A 220 -6.62 20.62 12.90
N GLY A 221 -7.14 19.83 11.96
CA GLY A 221 -7.33 20.24 10.56
C GLY A 221 -6.08 20.22 9.69
N VAL A 222 -4.92 19.88 10.27
CA VAL A 222 -3.65 19.73 9.54
C VAL A 222 -2.93 18.45 9.95
N VAL A 223 -2.08 17.94 9.06
CA VAL A 223 -1.13 16.86 9.35
C VAL A 223 0.24 17.28 8.84
N LYS A 224 1.24 17.21 9.72
CA LYS A 224 2.61 17.63 9.43
C LYS A 224 3.54 16.43 9.32
N PHE A 225 4.51 16.48 8.42
CA PHE A 225 5.49 15.43 8.21
C PHE A 225 6.88 15.99 8.01
N ASN A 226 7.88 15.36 8.63
CA ASN A 226 9.28 15.62 8.33
C ASN A 226 9.79 14.56 7.36
N ILE A 227 9.89 14.92 6.09
CA ILE A 227 10.21 13.98 5.00
C ILE A 227 11.62 14.26 4.53
N ARG A 228 12.47 13.22 4.61
CA ARG A 228 13.83 13.24 4.08
C ARG A 228 13.81 12.84 2.61
N VAL A 229 14.52 13.58 1.75
CA VAL A 229 14.75 13.15 0.37
C VAL A 229 15.70 11.94 0.35
N ALA A 230 15.23 10.82 -0.21
CA ALA A 230 16.06 9.64 -0.39
C ALA A 230 16.82 9.75 -1.71
N THR A 231 17.98 10.39 -1.67
CA THR A 231 18.96 10.31 -2.76
C THR A 231 19.55 8.91 -2.84
N PRO A 232 20.13 8.51 -3.99
CA PRO A 232 20.91 7.28 -4.06
C PRO A 232 22.00 7.25 -2.97
N PRO A 233 22.31 6.06 -2.41
CA PRO A 233 23.36 5.93 -1.41
C PRO A 233 24.70 6.48 -1.93
N PRO A 234 25.55 7.07 -1.07
CA PRO A 234 26.86 7.58 -1.49
C PRO A 234 27.67 6.53 -2.25
N GLY A 235 28.16 6.89 -3.44
CA GLY A 235 28.93 6.00 -4.31
C GLY A 235 28.10 5.02 -5.15
N ARG A 236 26.77 5.12 -5.15
CA ARG A 236 25.85 4.26 -5.92
C ARG A 236 24.92 5.08 -6.83
N ASP A 237 25.51 5.78 -7.80
CA ASP A 237 24.76 6.54 -8.81
C ASP A 237 24.01 5.65 -9.83
N ASP A 238 24.24 4.34 -9.80
CA ASP A 238 23.52 3.34 -10.59
C ASP A 238 22.09 3.08 -10.07
N LEU A 239 21.80 3.49 -8.84
CA LEU A 239 20.50 3.25 -8.20
C LEU A 239 19.54 4.43 -8.44
N PRO A 240 18.25 4.15 -8.67
CA PRO A 240 17.26 5.21 -8.82
C PRO A 240 17.03 5.96 -7.50
N PRO A 241 16.67 7.25 -7.54
CA PRO A 241 16.27 8.01 -6.37
C PRO A 241 14.95 7.48 -5.76
N GLY A 242 14.66 7.90 -4.54
CA GLY A 242 13.48 7.45 -3.80
C GLY A 242 12.17 7.91 -4.43
N LYS A 243 11.26 6.96 -4.67
CA LYS A 243 9.97 7.19 -5.36
C LYS A 243 9.11 8.27 -4.68
N MET A 244 8.66 7.99 -3.46
CA MET A 244 7.74 8.85 -2.70
C MET A 244 8.40 10.15 -2.23
N SER A 245 9.62 10.08 -1.69
CA SER A 245 10.29 11.27 -1.16
C SER A 245 10.59 12.29 -2.26
N SER A 246 10.89 11.85 -3.48
CA SER A 246 11.08 12.75 -4.62
C SER A 246 9.78 13.45 -5.00
N TRP A 247 8.67 12.72 -5.04
CA TRP A 247 7.36 13.28 -5.32
C TRP A 247 6.97 14.33 -4.29
N VAL A 248 7.10 14.00 -3.00
CA VAL A 248 6.81 14.94 -1.91
C VAL A 248 7.66 16.21 -2.01
N PHE A 249 8.94 16.10 -2.34
CA PHE A 249 9.81 17.27 -2.49
C PHE A 249 9.41 18.18 -3.66
N GLY A 250 8.73 17.64 -4.66
CA GLY A 250 8.19 18.39 -5.79
C GLY A 250 6.83 19.05 -5.53
N LEU A 251 6.14 18.70 -4.44
CA LEU A 251 4.84 19.28 -4.10
C LEU A 251 4.96 20.77 -3.75
N LYS A 252 4.01 21.55 -4.27
CA LYS A 252 3.92 23.00 -4.05
C LYS A 252 2.66 23.35 -3.26
N PRO A 253 2.68 24.48 -2.51
CA PRO A 253 1.47 24.99 -1.87
C PRO A 253 0.31 25.13 -2.87
N GLY A 254 -0.85 24.57 -2.52
CA GLY A 254 -2.04 24.55 -3.36
C GLY A 254 -2.25 23.28 -4.17
N ASP A 255 -1.26 22.37 -4.24
CA ASP A 255 -1.44 21.06 -4.86
C ASP A 255 -2.53 20.25 -4.11
N LYS A 256 -3.46 19.66 -4.86
CA LYS A 256 -4.61 18.92 -4.34
C LYS A 256 -4.52 17.44 -4.67
N GLY A 257 -5.25 16.62 -3.90
CA GLY A 257 -5.35 15.19 -4.15
C GLY A 257 -4.20 14.38 -3.56
N VAL A 258 -3.56 14.91 -2.50
CA VAL A 258 -2.61 14.11 -1.72
C VAL A 258 -3.42 13.16 -0.85
N VAL A 259 -3.44 11.89 -1.21
CA VAL A 259 -4.23 10.88 -0.50
C VAL A 259 -3.47 10.38 0.72
N VAL A 260 -4.14 10.41 1.88
CA VAL A 260 -3.62 9.97 3.17
C VAL A 260 -4.52 8.89 3.76
N TYR A 261 -3.91 7.80 4.24
CA TYR A 261 -4.58 6.70 4.94
C TYR A 261 -4.11 6.62 6.38
N GLY A 262 -5.04 6.49 7.33
CA GLY A 262 -4.70 6.22 8.73
C GLY A 262 -5.79 6.67 9.70
N PRO A 263 -5.46 6.88 10.98
CA PRO A 263 -4.12 6.71 11.57
C PRO A 263 -3.78 5.25 11.86
N PHE A 264 -2.47 4.96 11.93
CA PHE A 264 -1.91 3.68 12.38
C PHE A 264 -0.93 3.93 13.54
N GLY A 265 -0.64 2.94 14.38
CA GLY A 265 0.44 3.09 15.35
C GLY A 265 0.53 1.95 16.35
N GLU A 266 1.77 1.57 16.69
CA GLU A 266 2.08 0.66 17.81
C GLU A 266 3.03 1.32 18.82
N PHE A 267 3.55 2.51 18.48
CA PHE A 267 4.58 3.22 19.24
C PHE A 267 3.96 4.37 20.02
N PHE A 268 3.27 4.03 21.11
CA PHE A 268 2.67 5.04 22.00
C PHE A 268 3.48 5.18 23.28
N ALA A 269 3.45 6.38 23.86
CA ALA A 269 3.99 6.60 25.20
C ALA A 269 3.31 5.63 26.19
N LYS A 270 4.10 5.02 27.07
CA LYS A 270 3.58 4.15 28.12
C LYS A 270 3.12 5.03 29.26
N GLU A 271 1.94 4.75 29.81
CA GLU A 271 1.49 5.38 31.05
C GLU A 271 2.28 4.77 32.22
N THR A 272 3.43 5.38 32.51
CA THR A 272 4.31 5.00 33.61
C THR A 272 4.86 6.26 34.28
N ASP A 273 5.08 6.23 35.59
CA ASP A 273 5.69 7.32 36.38
C ASP A 273 7.21 7.50 36.11
N ALA A 274 7.70 7.10 34.94
CA ALA A 274 9.12 7.12 34.58
C ALA A 274 9.56 8.42 33.88
N GLU A 275 8.67 9.40 33.76
CA GLU A 275 8.91 10.74 33.21
C GLU A 275 8.86 11.82 34.28
#